data_AF-A0A1W2CDR7-F1
#
_entry.id   AF-A0A1W2CDR7-F1
#
_cell.length_a   1.000
_cell.length_b   1.000
_cell.length_c   1.000
_cell.angle_alpha   90.00
_cell.angle_beta   90.00
_cell.angle_gamma   90.00
#
_symmetry.space_group_name_H-M   'P 1'
#
loop_
_entity.id
_entity.type
_entity.pdbx_description
1 polymer ?
#
loop_
_entity_poly.entity_id
_entity_poly.type
_entity_poly.pdbx_seq_one_letter_code
_entity_poly.pdbx_strand_id
1 'polypeptide(L)'
;MKFPQLPTELLKIKDDVIDAFYLNKTIPENINLLYAWLEDEGWDSFLSGPESLENIGFYVSLISDQLTESECRDYECLEDDEQLTDSIKITYTLNLLNNILENNDFLSIFSFQLSNTKLNKTVVIGAVIEMQGQLGPDVSWRGVYFNNKDFLKDLRNNKILVWQGDGLLNDEEILSLWT
;
A
#
# COMPACT_ATOMS: atom_id res chain seq x y z
N MET A 1 1.05 24.10 -7.66
CA MET A 1 -0.30 23.61 -7.29
C MET A 1 -0.52 23.87 -5.81
N LYS A 2 -1.72 24.33 -5.41
CA LYS A 2 -2.07 24.51 -3.99
C LYS A 2 -2.61 23.18 -3.49
N PHE A 3 -2.06 22.66 -2.39
CA PHE A 3 -2.69 21.59 -1.63
C PHE A 3 -4.16 21.93 -1.37
N PRO A 4 -5.08 20.95 -1.36
CA PRO A 4 -6.43 21.18 -0.88
C PRO A 4 -6.36 21.83 0.49
N GLN A 5 -7.06 22.94 0.67
CA GLN A 5 -7.13 23.54 1.99
C GLN A 5 -8.01 22.63 2.85
N LEU A 6 -7.35 21.91 3.75
CA LEU A 6 -8.01 21.24 4.86
C LEU A 6 -8.98 22.24 5.53
N PRO A 7 -10.23 21.83 5.80
CA PRO A 7 -11.16 22.61 6.58
C PRO A 7 -10.52 23.16 7.85
N THR A 8 -10.86 24.40 8.22
CA THR A 8 -10.25 25.10 9.36
C THR A 8 -10.29 24.28 10.65
N GLU A 9 -11.36 23.51 10.84
CA GLU A 9 -11.58 22.64 11.99
C GLU A 9 -10.58 21.47 12.05
N LEU A 10 -10.14 20.97 10.89
CA LEU A 10 -9.17 19.88 10.77
C LEU A 10 -7.72 20.35 10.85
N LEU A 11 -7.45 21.64 10.65
CA LEU A 11 -6.08 22.18 10.72
C LEU A 11 -5.43 21.94 12.09
N LYS A 12 -6.19 22.14 13.17
CA LYS A 12 -5.71 21.91 14.53
C LYS A 12 -5.42 20.42 14.76
N ILE A 13 -6.31 19.55 14.31
CA ILE A 13 -6.16 18.09 14.43
C ILE A 13 -4.89 17.64 13.70
N LYS A 14 -4.69 18.12 12.47
CA LYS A 14 -3.49 17.84 11.68
C LYS A 14 -2.22 18.29 12.40
N ASP A 15 -2.20 19.51 12.97
CA ASP A 15 -1.04 20.00 13.72
C ASP A 15 -0.80 19.16 14.99
N ASP A 16 -1.85 18.82 15.75
CA ASP A 16 -1.78 18.00 16.97
C ASP A 16 -1.26 16.57 16.69
N VAL A 17 -1.71 15.95 15.58
CA VAL A 17 -1.23 14.64 15.11
C VAL A 17 0.26 14.68 14.78
N ILE A 18 0.70 15.68 14.00
CA ILE A 18 2.10 15.84 13.63
C ILE A 18 2.97 16.00 14.89
N ASP A 19 2.55 16.84 15.83
CA ASP A 19 3.31 17.06 17.05
C ASP A 19 3.34 15.83 17.96
N ALA A 20 2.22 15.13 18.12
CA ALA A 20 2.18 13.89 18.87
C ALA A 20 3.14 12.84 18.27
N PHE A 21 3.12 12.67 16.95
CA PHE A 21 3.97 11.72 16.25
C PHE A 21 5.47 12.03 16.45
N TYR A 22 5.89 13.26 16.22
CA TYR A 22 7.29 13.67 16.39
C TYR A 22 7.76 13.67 17.85
N LEU A 23 6.85 13.81 18.81
CA LEU A 23 7.15 13.71 20.24
C LEU A 23 7.06 12.27 20.77
N ASN A 24 6.82 11.28 19.89
CA ASN A 24 6.59 9.88 20.24
C ASN A 24 5.50 9.72 21.32
N LYS A 25 4.42 10.49 21.19
CA LYS A 25 3.23 10.43 22.03
C LYS A 25 2.11 9.70 21.27
N THR A 26 1.12 9.24 22.02
CA THR A 26 -0.11 8.66 21.45
C THR A 26 -0.77 9.65 20.49
N ILE A 27 -1.08 9.18 19.28
CA ILE A 27 -1.83 9.94 18.29
C ILE A 27 -3.22 10.22 18.84
N PRO A 28 -3.72 11.47 18.77
CA PRO A 28 -5.00 11.81 19.36
C PRO A 28 -6.15 11.16 18.57
N GLU A 29 -7.17 10.68 19.28
CA GLU A 29 -8.32 9.96 18.70
C GLU A 29 -9.13 10.79 17.70
N ASN A 30 -9.05 12.11 17.80
CA ASN A 30 -9.69 13.03 16.85
C ASN A 30 -9.08 12.96 15.44
N ILE A 31 -7.99 12.21 15.21
CA ILE A 31 -7.51 11.85 13.87
C ILE A 31 -8.60 11.17 13.02
N ASN A 32 -9.57 10.50 13.66
CA ASN A 32 -10.71 9.89 12.97
C ASN A 32 -11.54 10.92 12.18
N LEU A 33 -11.53 12.20 12.57
CA LEU A 33 -12.20 13.26 11.81
C LEU A 33 -11.42 13.61 10.53
N LEU A 34 -10.08 13.48 10.53
CA LEU A 34 -9.28 13.59 9.31
C LEU A 34 -9.56 12.40 8.39
N TYR A 35 -9.64 11.19 8.95
CA TYR A 35 -9.97 9.97 8.20
C TYR A 35 -11.33 10.05 7.52
N ALA A 36 -12.38 10.38 8.28
CA ALA A 36 -13.72 10.53 7.74
C ALA A 36 -13.80 11.60 6.65
N TRP A 37 -13.10 12.73 6.83
CA TRP A 37 -13.05 13.76 5.80
C TRP A 37 -12.31 13.29 4.54
N LEU A 38 -11.22 12.53 4.68
CA LEU A 38 -10.48 11.95 3.55
C LEU A 38 -11.33 10.95 2.75
N GLU A 39 -12.19 10.17 3.42
CA GLU A 39 -13.09 9.21 2.77
C GLU A 39 -14.24 9.87 1.99
N ASP A 40 -14.76 11.00 2.48
CA ASP A 40 -15.96 11.64 1.92
C ASP A 40 -15.62 12.74 0.88
N GLU A 41 -14.83 13.74 1.27
CA GLU A 41 -14.59 14.95 0.46
C GLU A 41 -13.12 15.15 0.07
N GLY A 42 -12.20 14.65 0.90
CA GLY A 42 -10.78 14.91 0.81
C GLY A 42 -10.05 14.06 -0.22
N TRP A 43 -10.71 13.01 -0.73
CA TRP A 43 -10.17 11.98 -1.61
C TRP A 43 -9.55 12.56 -2.89
N ASP A 44 -10.39 13.09 -3.79
CA ASP A 44 -9.98 13.65 -5.08
C ASP A 44 -8.99 14.82 -4.91
N SER A 45 -9.21 15.56 -3.85
CA SER A 45 -8.40 16.69 -3.43
C SER A 45 -6.95 16.25 -3.18
N PHE A 46 -6.72 15.21 -2.38
CA PHE A 46 -5.38 14.78 -1.99
C PHE A 46 -4.64 13.96 -3.05
N LEU A 47 -5.34 13.18 -3.87
CA LEU A 47 -4.72 12.40 -4.96
C LEU A 47 -4.15 13.26 -6.08
N SER A 48 -4.58 14.52 -6.19
CA SER A 48 -4.01 15.49 -7.12
C SER A 48 -2.67 16.09 -6.66
N GLY A 49 -2.16 15.70 -5.49
CA GLY A 49 -0.91 16.19 -4.91
C GLY A 49 0.33 15.54 -5.54
N PRO A 50 1.46 16.24 -5.62
CA PRO A 50 2.70 15.67 -6.17
C PRO A 50 3.35 14.60 -5.29
N GLU A 51 2.95 14.50 -4.02
CA GLU A 51 3.53 13.60 -3.01
C GLU A 51 2.56 12.49 -2.57
N SER A 52 1.34 12.47 -3.13
CA SER A 52 0.38 11.38 -2.89
C SER A 52 0.85 10.15 -3.64
N LEU A 53 0.85 9.02 -2.93
CA LEU A 53 1.13 7.73 -3.51
C LEU A 53 -0.20 7.04 -3.81
N GLU A 54 -0.34 6.56 -5.03
CA GLU A 54 -1.39 5.65 -5.46
C GLU A 54 -0.68 4.44 -6.06
N ASN A 55 -0.72 3.32 -5.34
CA ASN A 55 -0.13 2.06 -5.79
C ASN A 55 -1.15 0.94 -5.70
N ILE A 56 -0.85 -0.15 -6.39
CA ILE A 56 -1.60 -1.39 -6.23
C ILE A 56 -0.87 -2.26 -5.21
N GLY A 57 -1.59 -3.07 -4.45
CA GLY A 57 -0.99 -4.08 -3.60
C GLY A 57 -1.74 -5.39 -3.58
N PHE A 58 -1.12 -6.41 -3.01
CA PHE A 58 -1.67 -7.75 -2.91
C PHE A 58 -1.35 -8.36 -1.55
N TYR A 59 -2.29 -9.08 -0.97
CA TYR A 59 -1.96 -9.95 0.15
C TYR A 59 -1.12 -11.13 -0.35
N VAL A 60 0.04 -11.37 0.27
CA VAL A 60 0.91 -12.52 -0.07
C VAL A 60 0.15 -13.85 0.05
N SER A 61 -0.81 -13.93 0.98
CA SER A 61 -1.63 -15.12 1.19
C SER A 61 -2.51 -15.51 0.00
N LEU A 62 -2.74 -14.62 -0.97
CA LEU A 62 -3.51 -14.96 -2.17
C LEU A 62 -2.75 -15.89 -3.12
N ILE A 63 -1.42 -15.85 -3.08
CA ILE A 63 -0.56 -16.64 -3.97
C ILE A 63 0.32 -17.64 -3.21
N SER A 64 0.41 -17.55 -1.88
CA SER A 64 1.39 -18.32 -1.09
C SER A 64 1.29 -19.83 -1.31
N ASP A 65 0.08 -20.35 -1.45
CA ASP A 65 -0.16 -21.79 -1.62
C ASP A 65 0.24 -22.27 -3.04
N GLN A 66 0.33 -21.34 -4.00
CA GLN A 66 0.70 -21.60 -5.39
C GLN A 66 2.20 -21.39 -5.65
N LEU A 67 2.92 -20.72 -4.75
CA LEU A 67 4.35 -20.46 -4.86
C LEU A 67 5.20 -21.66 -4.40
N THR A 68 4.98 -22.82 -5.01
CA THR A 68 5.75 -24.04 -4.78
C THR A 68 6.42 -24.52 -6.06
N GLU A 69 7.51 -25.28 -5.93
CA GLU A 69 8.17 -25.84 -7.11
C GLU A 69 7.25 -26.78 -7.91
N SER A 70 6.38 -27.54 -7.24
CA SER A 70 5.44 -28.45 -7.93
C SER A 70 4.45 -27.68 -8.80
N GLU A 71 3.77 -26.69 -8.23
CA GLU A 71 2.75 -25.89 -8.95
C GLU A 71 3.37 -25.14 -10.13
N CYS A 72 4.59 -24.60 -9.95
CA CYS A 72 5.30 -23.91 -11.01
C CYS A 72 5.67 -24.86 -12.17
N ARG A 73 6.16 -26.06 -11.87
CA ARG A 73 6.50 -27.06 -12.90
C ARG A 73 5.27 -27.50 -13.66
N ASP A 74 4.17 -27.75 -12.95
CA ASP A 74 2.90 -28.15 -13.57
C ASP A 74 2.36 -27.04 -14.48
N TYR A 75 2.40 -25.78 -14.03
CA TYR A 75 1.95 -24.63 -14.82
C TYR A 75 2.80 -24.39 -16.07
N GLU A 76 4.12 -24.47 -15.94
CA GLU A 76 5.08 -24.25 -17.04
C GLU A 76 5.27 -25.51 -17.91
N CYS A 77 4.57 -26.61 -17.59
CA CYS A 77 4.66 -27.91 -18.28
C CYS A 77 6.10 -28.46 -18.34
N LEU A 78 6.85 -28.33 -17.24
CA LEU A 78 8.24 -28.80 -17.17
C LEU A 78 8.31 -30.30 -16.92
N GLU A 79 9.08 -31.01 -17.74
CA GLU A 79 9.38 -32.44 -17.56
C GLU A 79 10.29 -32.65 -16.34
N ASP A 80 10.29 -33.85 -15.73
CA ASP A 80 11.04 -34.14 -14.49
C ASP A 80 12.55 -33.84 -14.55
N ASP A 81 13.16 -33.86 -15.73
CA ASP A 81 14.59 -33.61 -15.95
C ASP A 81 14.94 -32.14 -16.26
N GLU A 82 13.93 -31.27 -16.45
CA GLU A 82 14.16 -29.85 -16.71
C GLU A 82 14.49 -29.07 -15.44
N GLN A 83 15.48 -28.19 -15.52
CA GLN A 83 15.86 -27.36 -14.38
C GLN A 83 14.86 -26.22 -14.16
N LEU A 84 14.28 -26.14 -12.96
CA LEU A 84 13.54 -24.96 -12.54
C LEU A 84 14.52 -23.83 -12.20
N THR A 85 14.49 -22.74 -12.98
CA THR A 85 15.39 -21.59 -12.79
C THR A 85 14.68 -20.44 -12.08
N ASP A 86 15.46 -19.54 -11.48
CA ASP A 86 14.93 -18.33 -10.84
C ASP A 86 14.12 -17.46 -11.81
N SER A 87 14.54 -17.39 -13.09
CA SER A 87 13.79 -16.69 -14.13
C SER A 87 12.40 -17.28 -14.36
N ILE A 88 12.26 -18.61 -14.26
CA ILE A 88 10.96 -19.29 -14.39
C ILE A 88 10.11 -18.98 -13.16
N LYS A 89 10.67 -19.09 -11.95
CA LYS A 89 9.99 -18.72 -10.69
C LYS A 89 9.48 -17.28 -10.72
N ILE A 90 10.30 -16.34 -11.17
CA ILE A 90 9.90 -14.93 -11.30
C ILE A 90 8.75 -14.80 -12.28
N THR A 91 8.88 -15.37 -13.49
CA THR A 91 7.84 -15.31 -14.53
C THR A 91 6.51 -15.87 -14.04
N TYR A 92 6.55 -17.05 -13.41
CA TYR A 92 5.37 -17.68 -12.82
C TYR A 92 4.72 -16.81 -11.75
N THR A 93 5.50 -16.26 -10.81
CA THR A 93 4.97 -15.36 -9.78
C THR A 93 4.29 -14.14 -10.38
N LEU A 94 4.89 -13.54 -11.41
CA LEU A 94 4.31 -12.39 -12.10
C LEU A 94 3.02 -12.75 -12.83
N ASN A 95 2.93 -13.95 -13.41
CA ASN A 95 1.70 -14.44 -14.01
C ASN A 95 0.58 -14.58 -12.97
N LEU A 96 0.86 -15.10 -11.78
CA LEU A 96 -0.12 -15.16 -10.69
C LEU A 96 -0.60 -13.77 -10.26
N LEU A 97 0.33 -12.81 -10.11
CA LEU A 97 -0.01 -11.43 -9.77
C LEU A 97 -0.84 -10.74 -10.86
N ASN A 98 -0.51 -10.99 -12.14
CA ASN A 98 -1.30 -10.48 -13.27
C ASN A 98 -2.71 -11.07 -13.27
N ASN A 99 -2.89 -12.35 -12.97
CA ASN A 99 -4.22 -12.96 -12.85
C ASN A 99 -5.04 -12.30 -11.74
N ILE A 100 -4.42 -11.91 -10.61
CA ILE A 100 -5.11 -11.17 -9.54
C ILE A 100 -5.53 -9.78 -10.02
N LEU A 101 -4.65 -9.09 -10.75
CA LEU A 101 -4.97 -7.78 -11.34
C LEU A 101 -6.17 -7.86 -12.30
N GLU A 102 -6.20 -8.85 -13.18
CA GLU A 102 -7.29 -9.06 -14.14
C GLU A 102 -8.63 -9.34 -13.46
N ASN A 103 -8.61 -10.01 -12.31
CA ASN A 103 -9.81 -10.29 -11.51
C ASN A 103 -10.25 -9.12 -10.61
N ASN A 104 -9.47 -8.04 -10.54
CA ASN A 104 -9.66 -6.91 -9.62
C ASN A 104 -9.60 -7.29 -8.13
N ASP A 105 -8.91 -8.38 -7.79
CA ASP A 105 -8.71 -8.86 -6.41
C ASP A 105 -7.46 -8.21 -5.76
N PHE A 106 -7.28 -6.91 -6.00
CA PHE A 106 -6.13 -6.14 -5.54
C PHE A 106 -6.52 -5.07 -4.53
N LEU A 107 -5.52 -4.59 -3.81
CA LEU A 107 -5.61 -3.49 -2.86
C LEU A 107 -5.22 -2.18 -3.54
N SER A 108 -5.95 -1.11 -3.27
CA SER A 108 -5.49 0.24 -3.59
C SER A 108 -4.78 0.83 -2.37
N ILE A 109 -3.52 1.22 -2.55
CA ILE A 109 -2.66 1.73 -1.49
C ILE A 109 -2.54 3.24 -1.67
N PHE A 110 -2.88 3.97 -0.62
CA PHE A 110 -2.87 5.42 -0.63
C PHE A 110 -2.02 6.00 0.49
N SER A 111 -1.39 7.13 0.20
CA SER A 111 -0.71 7.92 1.20
C SER A 111 -1.06 9.40 1.10
N PHE A 112 -1.27 10.01 2.27
CA PHE A 112 -1.71 11.39 2.40
C PHE A 112 -0.69 12.17 3.20
N GLN A 113 0.03 13.07 2.53
CA GLN A 113 1.03 13.90 3.18
C GLN A 113 0.38 15.02 4.00
N LEU A 114 0.68 15.09 5.29
CA LEU A 114 0.31 16.20 6.16
C LEU A 114 1.54 17.04 6.49
N SER A 115 1.43 18.36 6.31
CA SER A 115 2.52 19.29 6.62
C SER A 115 2.12 20.34 7.66
N ASN A 116 3.00 20.58 8.61
CA ASN A 116 2.96 21.70 9.54
C ASN A 116 4.04 22.70 9.16
N THR A 117 3.64 23.76 8.44
CA THR A 117 4.57 24.79 7.94
C THR A 117 5.18 25.64 9.05
N LYS A 118 4.54 25.74 10.21
CA LYS A 118 5.09 26.49 11.36
C LYS A 118 6.28 25.77 11.98
N LEU A 119 6.25 24.44 11.97
CA LEU A 119 7.29 23.60 12.57
C LEU A 119 8.24 22.97 11.54
N ASN A 120 8.00 23.21 10.25
CA ASN A 120 8.71 22.57 9.14
C ASN A 120 8.77 21.03 9.28
N LYS A 121 7.63 20.44 9.68
CA LYS A 121 7.47 19.00 9.90
C LYS A 121 6.44 18.45 8.93
N THR A 122 6.68 17.22 8.48
CA THR A 122 5.80 16.51 7.57
C THR A 122 5.66 15.07 8.02
N VAL A 123 4.45 14.52 7.91
CA VAL A 123 4.16 13.10 8.12
C VAL A 123 3.28 12.61 6.98
N VAL A 124 3.12 11.30 6.89
CA VAL A 124 2.23 10.63 5.94
C VAL A 124 1.20 9.82 6.72
N ILE A 125 -0.06 9.92 6.33
CA ILE A 125 -1.10 8.97 6.73
C ILE A 125 -1.20 7.91 5.65
N GLY A 126 -1.11 6.63 6.02
CA GLY A 126 -1.26 5.51 5.10
C GLY A 126 -2.66 4.89 5.16
N ALA A 127 -3.21 4.53 4.00
CA ALA A 127 -4.46 3.80 3.87
C ALA A 127 -4.33 2.66 2.87
N VAL A 128 -5.10 1.60 3.10
CA VAL A 128 -5.30 0.49 2.18
C VAL A 128 -6.80 0.38 1.94
N ILE A 129 -7.20 0.30 0.68
CA ILE A 129 -8.59 0.12 0.28
C ILE A 129 -8.75 -1.22 -0.40
N GLU A 130 -9.75 -1.96 0.05
CA GLU A 130 -10.20 -3.21 -0.55
C GLU A 130 -11.58 -3.02 -1.16
N MET A 131 -11.79 -3.49 -2.40
CA MET A 131 -13.09 -3.44 -3.05
C MET A 131 -13.89 -4.69 -2.71
N GLN A 132 -14.90 -4.58 -1.84
CA GLN A 132 -15.72 -5.71 -1.38
C GLN A 132 -16.97 -5.94 -2.25
N GLY A 133 -16.85 -5.73 -3.57
CA GLY A 133 -17.94 -5.87 -4.52
C GLY A 133 -19.14 -4.99 -4.19
N GLN A 134 -20.28 -5.59 -3.80
CA GLN A 134 -21.52 -4.87 -3.49
C GLN A 134 -21.49 -4.09 -2.17
N LEU A 135 -20.57 -4.42 -1.26
CA LEU A 135 -20.41 -3.67 0.00
C LEU A 135 -19.65 -2.35 -0.20
N GLY A 136 -19.05 -2.15 -1.38
CA GLY A 136 -18.26 -0.97 -1.69
C GLY A 136 -16.82 -1.08 -1.20
N PRO A 137 -16.08 0.05 -1.19
CA PRO A 137 -14.72 0.09 -0.67
C PRO A 137 -14.70 -0.03 0.86
N ASP A 138 -13.81 -0.88 1.37
CA ASP A 138 -13.46 -0.94 2.80
C ASP A 138 -12.10 -0.27 3.00
N VAL A 139 -12.07 0.76 3.85
CA VAL A 139 -10.89 1.61 4.06
C VAL A 139 -10.20 1.22 5.38
N SER A 140 -8.98 0.70 5.26
CA SER A 140 -8.12 0.37 6.40
C SER A 140 -7.04 1.42 6.58
N TRP A 141 -7.20 2.28 7.59
CA TRP A 141 -6.18 3.25 8.01
C TRP A 141 -5.03 2.54 8.72
N ARG A 142 -3.81 2.71 8.19
CA ARG A 142 -2.61 1.99 8.66
C ARG A 142 -1.83 2.77 9.72
N GLY A 143 -2.05 4.09 9.79
CA GLY A 143 -1.48 4.96 10.81
C GLY A 143 -0.71 6.14 10.22
N VAL A 144 0.21 6.67 11.02
CA VAL A 144 1.03 7.85 10.70
C VAL A 144 2.50 7.43 10.60
N TYR A 145 3.20 7.92 9.57
CA TYR A 145 4.56 7.55 9.22
C TYR A 145 5.40 8.81 8.92
N PHE A 146 6.73 8.72 9.00
CA PHE A 146 7.58 9.86 8.64
C PHE A 146 7.55 10.16 7.14
N ASN A 147 7.37 9.14 6.31
CA ASN A 147 7.38 9.26 4.85
C ASN A 147 6.77 8.00 4.20
N ASN A 148 6.62 8.04 2.87
CA ASN A 148 6.09 6.92 2.08
C ASN A 148 6.93 5.65 2.22
N LYS A 149 8.26 5.72 2.36
CA LYS A 149 9.10 4.52 2.49
C LYS A 149 8.82 3.76 3.78
N ASP A 150 8.63 4.47 4.88
CA ASP A 150 8.27 3.86 6.17
C ASP A 150 6.89 3.22 6.13
N PHE A 151 5.93 3.86 5.45
CA PHE A 151 4.61 3.28 5.21
C PHE A 151 4.69 2.00 4.37
N LEU A 152 5.38 2.02 3.22
CA LEU A 152 5.55 0.85 2.37
C LEU A 152 6.28 -0.30 3.09
N LYS A 153 7.24 0.02 3.95
CA LYS A 153 7.90 -0.97 4.81
C LYS A 153 6.94 -1.64 5.78
N ASP A 154 6.04 -0.88 6.39
CA ASP A 154 4.99 -1.44 7.26
C ASP A 154 4.07 -2.39 6.47
N LEU A 155 3.63 -2.01 5.27
CA LEU A 155 2.82 -2.90 4.42
C LEU A 155 3.53 -4.24 4.15
N ARG A 156 4.82 -4.21 3.80
CA ARG A 156 5.63 -5.42 3.58
C ARG A 156 5.74 -6.29 4.83
N ASN A 157 5.96 -5.68 5.99
CA ASN A 157 5.98 -6.41 7.27
C ASN A 157 4.64 -7.08 7.58
N ASN A 158 3.54 -6.51 7.09
CA ASN A 158 2.19 -7.04 7.20
C ASN A 158 1.78 -7.93 6.01
N LYS A 159 2.75 -8.45 5.25
CA LYS A 159 2.51 -9.40 4.14
C LYS A 159 1.64 -8.81 3.03
N ILE A 160 1.77 -7.51 2.78
CA ILE A 160 1.22 -6.83 1.61
C ILE A 160 2.37 -6.52 0.65
N LEU A 161 2.30 -7.09 -0.54
CA LEU A 161 3.17 -6.76 -1.67
C LEU A 161 2.66 -5.46 -2.30
N VAL A 162 3.58 -4.57 -2.66
CA VAL A 162 3.25 -3.29 -3.30
C VAL A 162 3.77 -3.32 -4.72
N TRP A 163 2.87 -3.17 -5.66
CA TRP A 163 3.12 -3.03 -7.09
C TRP A 163 3.25 -1.55 -7.43
N GLN A 164 4.47 -1.10 -7.73
CA GLN A 164 4.71 0.25 -8.22
C GLN A 164 4.65 0.21 -9.75
N GLY A 165 3.83 1.06 -10.37
CA GLY A 165 3.49 0.97 -11.79
C GLY A 165 4.68 0.97 -12.78
N ASP A 166 5.86 1.41 -12.34
CA ASP A 166 7.13 1.46 -13.09
C ASP A 166 8.27 0.64 -12.46
N GLY A 167 8.00 -0.06 -11.36
CA GLY A 167 8.96 -0.88 -10.62
C GLY A 167 8.26 -2.09 -10.00
N LEU A 168 8.35 -3.22 -10.70
CA LEU A 168 8.08 -4.55 -10.15
C LEU A 168 8.73 -4.68 -8.76
N LEU A 169 8.14 -5.52 -7.91
CA LEU A 169 8.92 -6.18 -6.85
C LEU A 169 10.24 -6.61 -7.48
N ASN A 170 11.37 -6.26 -6.86
CA ASN A 170 12.62 -6.68 -7.46
C ASN A 170 12.72 -8.22 -7.41
N ASP A 171 13.53 -8.80 -8.28
CA ASP A 171 13.68 -10.25 -8.39
C ASP A 171 13.98 -10.91 -7.04
N GLU A 172 14.78 -10.27 -6.17
CA GLU A 172 15.08 -10.78 -4.82
C GLU A 172 13.83 -10.82 -3.93
N GLU A 173 13.00 -9.78 -3.97
CA GLU A 173 11.72 -9.73 -3.26
C GLU A 173 10.78 -10.82 -3.75
N ILE A 174 10.67 -11.04 -5.07
CA ILE A 174 9.84 -12.10 -5.65
C ILE A 174 10.33 -13.47 -5.21
N LEU A 175 11.63 -13.74 -5.38
CA LEU A 175 12.22 -15.03 -5.03
C LEU A 175 12.13 -15.30 -3.52
N SER A 176 12.14 -14.27 -2.67
CA SER A 176 11.97 -14.42 -1.22
C SER A 176 10.58 -14.91 -0.79
N LEU A 177 9.59 -14.88 -1.68
CA LEU A 177 8.23 -15.39 -1.42
C LEU A 177 8.12 -16.90 -1.56
N TRP A 178 9.07 -17.52 -2.25
CA TRP A 178 9.09 -18.95 -2.50
C TRP A 178 9.53 -19.70 -1.25
N THR A 179 8.89 -20.84 -1.01
CA THR A 179 9.20 -21.74 0.11
C THR A 179 9.79 -23.05 -0.38
#